data_AF-A0A385SWF2-F1
#
_entry.id   AF-A0A385SWF2-F1
#
_cell.length_a   1.000
_cell.length_b   1.000
_cell.length_c   1.000
_cell.angle_alpha   90.00
_cell.angle_beta   90.00
_cell.angle_gamma   90.00
#
_symmetry.space_group_name_H-M   'P 1'
#
loop_
_entity.id
_entity.type
_entity.pdbx_description
1 polymer ?
#
loop_
_entity_poly.entity_id
_entity_poly.type
_entity_poly.pdbx_seq_one_letter_code
_entity_poly.pdbx_strand_id
1 'polypeptide(L)'
;MKPHKTGKYGTKVINKPLNDLARILLGDEINERTDRRIFHRYNEQYSNELLKEIAKGISIKRRLYHHVGRATFASLYDQAGGNHRSLMEHMGLRKMNTLMRYVKTNEKVIADAIGKMNDSMSDSLSNKISMPGF
;
A
#
# COMPACT_ATOMS: atom_id res chain seq x y z
N MET A 1 -9.85 35.65 -7.00
CA MET A 1 -10.54 34.43 -6.53
C MET A 1 -9.61 33.70 -5.55
N LYS A 2 -9.85 33.74 -4.24
CA LYS A 2 -9.00 33.05 -3.25
C LYS A 2 -9.46 31.59 -3.14
N PRO A 3 -8.59 30.58 -3.36
CA PRO A 3 -8.98 29.18 -3.25
C PRO A 3 -9.23 28.81 -1.77
N HIS A 4 -10.44 28.30 -1.49
CA HIS A 4 -10.83 27.79 -0.17
C HIS A 4 -10.92 26.26 -0.23
N LYS A 5 -10.00 25.55 0.45
CA LYS A 5 -10.12 24.09 0.62
C LYS A 5 -11.25 23.84 1.61
N THR A 6 -12.41 23.42 1.12
CA THR A 6 -13.56 23.06 1.97
C THR A 6 -13.23 21.84 2.81
N GLY A 7 -13.11 22.03 4.14
CA GLY A 7 -12.98 20.96 5.14
C GLY A 7 -14.29 20.16 5.33
N LYS A 8 -15.00 19.85 4.25
CA LYS A 8 -16.38 19.30 4.26
C LYS A 8 -16.44 17.83 4.70
N TYR A 9 -15.31 17.14 4.83
CA TYR A 9 -15.26 15.79 5.37
C TYR A 9 -14.58 15.86 6.73
N GLY A 10 -15.38 15.82 7.80
CA GLY A 10 -14.87 15.66 9.15
C GLY A 10 -13.83 14.53 9.19
N THR A 11 -12.80 14.71 10.00
CA THR A 11 -11.69 13.78 10.13
C THR A 11 -12.23 12.46 10.65
N LYS A 12 -12.59 11.54 9.74
CA LYS A 12 -12.93 10.18 10.12
C LYS A 12 -11.66 9.60 10.75
N VAL A 13 -11.69 9.35 12.05
CA VAL A 13 -10.61 8.63 12.72
C VAL A 13 -10.67 7.21 12.20
N ILE A 14 -9.58 6.76 11.56
CA ILE A 14 -9.48 5.42 11.00
C ILE A 14 -8.20 4.81 11.56
N ASN A 15 -8.34 3.67 12.21
CA ASN A 15 -7.19 2.90 12.67
C ASN A 15 -6.70 2.03 11.50
N LYS A 16 -5.41 2.12 11.21
CA LYS A 16 -4.75 1.32 10.17
C LYS A 16 -3.58 0.57 10.77
N PRO A 17 -3.44 -0.74 10.49
CA PRO A 17 -2.25 -1.47 10.87
C PRO A 17 -1.04 -0.88 10.13
N LEU A 18 0.09 -0.80 10.82
CA LEU A 18 1.36 -0.33 10.28
C LEU A 18 2.33 -1.51 10.16
N ASN A 19 3.12 -1.51 9.10
CA ASN A 19 4.26 -2.42 8.98
C ASN A 19 5.37 -2.00 9.97
N ASP A 20 6.19 -2.95 10.41
CA ASP A 20 7.29 -2.73 11.35
C ASP A 20 8.28 -1.68 10.84
N LEU A 21 8.60 -1.69 9.53
CA LEU A 21 9.42 -0.65 8.91
C LEU A 21 8.80 0.75 9.13
N ALA A 22 7.49 0.89 8.95
CA ALA A 22 6.81 2.16 9.15
C ALA A 22 6.82 2.57 10.63
N ARG A 23 6.73 1.61 11.55
CA ARG A 23 6.82 1.85 12.99
C ARG A 23 8.22 2.36 13.39
N ILE A 24 9.28 1.77 12.83
CA ILE A 24 10.66 2.20 13.07
C ILE A 24 10.84 3.64 12.57
N LEU A 25 10.49 3.92 11.30
CA LEU A 25 10.62 5.26 10.72
C LEU A 25 9.84 6.33 11.50
N LEU A 26 8.64 5.99 11.98
CA LEU A 26 7.86 6.90 12.83
C LEU A 26 8.49 7.06 14.22
N GLY A 27 9.06 6.00 14.78
CA GLY A 27 9.75 6.03 16.06
C GLY A 27 10.96 6.96 16.02
N ASP A 28 11.78 6.87 14.98
CA ASP A 28 12.94 7.72 14.76
C ASP A 28 12.52 9.20 14.71
N GLU A 29 11.53 9.55 13.88
CA GLU A 29 11.01 10.93 13.77
C GLU A 29 10.40 11.44 15.09
N ILE A 30 9.71 10.57 15.85
CA ILE A 30 9.15 10.94 17.16
C ILE A 30 10.26 11.21 18.18
N ASN A 31 11.33 10.42 18.16
CA ASN A 31 12.45 10.57 19.11
C ASN A 31 13.30 11.81 18.82
N GLU A 32 13.45 12.17 17.54
CA GLU A 32 14.24 13.34 17.13
C GLU A 32 13.50 14.67 17.30
N ARG A 33 12.16 14.64 17.41
CA ARG A 33 11.32 15.84 17.44
C ARG A 33 10.73 16.11 18.82
N THR A 34 10.80 17.37 19.25
CA THR A 34 10.12 17.87 20.46
C THR A 34 8.75 18.49 20.15
N ASP A 35 8.36 18.56 18.87
CA ASP A 35 7.10 19.18 18.46
C ASP A 35 5.90 18.22 18.64
N ARG A 36 4.66 18.75 18.54
CA ARG A 36 3.44 17.94 18.62
C ARG A 36 3.10 17.22 17.31
N ARG A 37 3.94 17.27 16.26
CA ARG A 37 3.60 16.79 14.90
C ARG A 37 4.71 15.90 14.36
N ILE A 38 4.39 14.62 14.16
CA ILE A 38 5.34 13.63 13.63
C ILE A 38 6.06 14.09 12.34
N PHE A 39 5.37 14.80 11.44
CA PHE A 39 5.98 15.33 10.21
C PHE A 39 5.84 16.84 10.08
N HIS A 40 6.87 17.47 9.49
CA HIS A 40 6.77 18.85 9.03
C HIS A 40 5.73 18.97 7.91
N ARG A 41 4.85 19.97 8.04
CA ARG A 41 3.83 20.22 7.03
C ARG A 41 4.38 21.19 5.99
N TYR A 42 5.00 20.64 4.96
CA TYR A 42 5.37 21.40 3.77
C TYR A 42 4.18 21.59 2.84
N ASN A 43 4.25 22.62 1.99
CA ASN A 43 3.32 22.73 0.88
C ASN A 43 3.61 21.61 -0.15
N GLU A 44 2.61 21.28 -0.97
CA GLU A 44 2.71 20.17 -1.94
C GLU A 44 3.77 20.45 -3.02
N GLN A 45 3.95 21.70 -3.43
CA GLN A 45 4.91 22.08 -4.46
C GLN A 45 6.35 21.82 -3.98
N TYR A 46 6.69 22.32 -2.80
CA TYR A 46 7.97 22.12 -2.15
C TYR A 46 8.27 20.64 -1.92
N SER A 47 7.28 19.90 -1.42
CA SER A 47 7.42 18.45 -1.22
C SER A 47 7.69 17.70 -2.53
N ASN A 48 7.05 18.11 -3.63
CA ASN A 48 7.30 17.54 -4.95
C ASN A 48 8.68 17.93 -5.52
N GLU A 49 9.19 19.13 -5.24
CA GLU A 49 10.56 19.52 -5.63
C GLU A 49 11.60 18.69 -4.87
N LEU A 50 11.45 18.53 -3.54
CA LEU A 50 12.29 17.63 -2.74
C LEU A 50 12.30 16.21 -3.30
N LEU A 51 11.14 15.65 -3.67
CA LEU A 51 11.06 14.32 -4.26
C LEU A 51 11.79 14.22 -5.61
N LYS A 52 11.80 15.30 -6.42
CA LYS A 52 12.58 15.32 -7.68
C LYS A 52 14.07 15.39 -7.41
N GLU A 53 14.51 16.16 -6.42
CA GLU A 53 15.92 16.24 -6.03
C GLU A 53 16.42 14.88 -5.53
N ILE A 54 15.65 14.22 -4.66
CA ILE A 54 15.94 12.85 -4.22
C ILE A 54 16.04 11.93 -5.45
N ALA A 55 15.04 11.95 -6.34
CA ALA A 55 15.04 11.11 -7.55
C ALA A 55 16.29 11.31 -8.43
N LYS A 56 16.75 12.55 -8.58
CA LYS A 56 17.98 12.87 -9.31
C LYS A 56 19.21 12.29 -8.60
N GLY A 57 19.29 12.44 -7.28
CA GLY A 57 20.40 11.93 -6.47
C GLY A 57 20.58 10.41 -6.56
N ILE A 58 19.48 9.66 -6.70
CA ILE A 58 19.49 8.19 -6.82
C ILE A 58 19.25 7.69 -8.25
N SER A 59 19.37 8.55 -9.25
CA SER A 59 19.24 8.22 -10.68
C SER A 59 17.91 7.52 -11.09
N ILE A 60 16.82 7.81 -10.38
CA ILE A 60 15.49 7.34 -10.78
C ILE A 60 15.01 8.19 -11.97
N LYS A 61 14.90 7.54 -13.14
CA LYS A 61 14.42 8.17 -14.38
C LYS A 61 12.95 8.60 -14.32
N ARG A 62 12.16 7.98 -13.46
CA ARG A 62 10.73 8.28 -13.30
C ARG A 62 10.54 9.52 -12.43
N ARG A 63 9.69 10.45 -12.87
CA ARG A 63 9.29 11.60 -12.06
C ARG A 63 8.57 11.15 -10.78
N LEU A 64 9.16 11.42 -9.62
CA LEU A 64 8.56 11.16 -8.31
C LEU A 64 7.64 12.33 -7.90
N TYR A 65 6.51 11.98 -7.29
CA TYR A 65 5.53 12.88 -6.68
C TYR A 65 4.70 12.07 -5.67
N HIS A 66 3.93 12.73 -4.80
CA HIS A 66 3.24 12.06 -3.68
C HIS A 66 2.39 10.84 -4.08
N HIS A 67 1.68 10.90 -5.21
CA HIS A 67 0.86 9.78 -5.66
C HIS A 67 1.65 8.56 -6.10
N VAL A 68 2.95 8.69 -6.42
CA VAL A 68 3.80 7.55 -6.77
C VAL A 68 3.96 6.61 -5.58
N GLY A 69 4.17 7.13 -4.36
CA GLY A 69 4.28 6.27 -3.17
C GLY A 69 3.01 5.44 -2.93
N ARG A 70 1.84 6.06 -3.11
CA ARG A 70 0.55 5.38 -3.00
C ARG A 70 0.34 4.32 -4.10
N ALA A 71 0.79 4.59 -5.32
CA ALA A 71 0.74 3.64 -6.43
C ALA A 71 1.68 2.45 -6.19
N THR A 72 2.91 2.72 -5.72
CA THR A 72 3.90 1.68 -5.39
C THR A 72 3.38 0.78 -4.27
N PHE A 73 2.81 1.35 -3.20
CA PHE A 73 2.22 0.56 -2.13
C PHE A 73 1.12 -0.39 -2.63
N ALA A 74 0.18 0.12 -3.44
CA ALA A 74 -0.89 -0.70 -4.00
C ALA A 74 -0.37 -1.81 -4.93
N SER A 75 0.62 -1.50 -5.77
CA SER A 75 1.24 -2.48 -6.66
C SER A 75 1.98 -3.56 -5.88
N LEU A 76 2.68 -3.23 -4.79
CA LEU A 76 3.38 -4.21 -3.96
C LEU A 76 2.40 -5.10 -3.19
N TYR A 77 1.31 -4.52 -2.67
CA TYR A 77 0.28 -5.28 -1.99
C TYR A 77 -0.44 -6.26 -2.92
N ASP A 78 -0.70 -5.85 -4.16
CA ASP A 78 -1.24 -6.72 -5.20
C ASP A 78 -0.28 -7.85 -5.59
N GLN A 79 1.00 -7.54 -5.76
CA GLN A 79 2.05 -8.54 -6.04
C GLN A 79 2.19 -9.58 -4.91
N ALA A 80 1.93 -9.19 -3.66
CA ALA A 80 1.90 -10.11 -2.54
C ALA A 80 0.65 -11.02 -2.53
N GLY A 81 -0.25 -10.91 -3.51
CA GLY A 81 -1.52 -11.65 -3.58
C GLY A 81 -2.58 -11.11 -2.62
N GLY A 82 -2.46 -9.83 -2.21
CA GLY A 82 -3.36 -9.22 -1.26
C GLY A 82 -4.79 -9.01 -1.81
N ASN A 83 -5.78 -9.08 -0.91
CA ASN A 83 -7.18 -8.86 -1.29
C ASN A 83 -7.43 -7.39 -1.67
N HIS A 84 -7.95 -7.16 -2.88
CA HIS A 84 -8.20 -5.82 -3.42
C HIS A 84 -9.21 -5.00 -2.59
N ARG A 85 -10.21 -5.65 -1.99
CA ARG A 85 -11.20 -4.99 -1.12
C ARG A 85 -10.54 -4.49 0.16
N SER A 86 -9.70 -5.32 0.79
CA SER A 86 -8.91 -4.94 1.96
C SER A 86 -7.95 -3.79 1.63
N LEU A 87 -7.32 -3.82 0.45
CA LEU A 87 -6.48 -2.75 -0.04
C LEU A 87 -7.24 -1.44 -0.24
N MET A 88 -8.42 -1.47 -0.86
CA MET A 88 -9.29 -0.29 -1.03
C MET A 88 -9.63 0.36 0.32
N GLU A 89 -10.06 -0.46 1.27
CA GLU A 89 -10.42 0.00 2.61
C GLU A 89 -9.20 0.57 3.33
N HIS A 90 -8.06 -0.13 3.26
CA HIS A 90 -6.79 0.31 3.84
C HIS A 90 -6.36 1.67 3.28
N MET A 91 -6.48 1.87 1.97
CA MET A 91 -6.12 3.11 1.31
C MET A 91 -7.17 4.22 1.51
N GLY A 92 -8.42 3.89 1.89
CA GLY A 92 -9.53 4.84 1.97
C GLY A 92 -10.09 5.23 0.60
N LEU A 93 -10.00 4.33 -0.39
CA LEU A 93 -10.58 4.53 -1.71
C LEU A 93 -12.07 4.15 -1.69
N ARG A 94 -12.91 5.01 -2.28
CA ARG A 94 -14.36 4.76 -2.36
C ARG A 94 -14.79 3.94 -3.58
N LYS A 95 -13.99 3.95 -4.65
CA LYS A 95 -14.33 3.35 -5.94
C LYS A 95 -13.26 2.35 -6.37
N MET A 96 -13.68 1.15 -6.74
CA MET A 96 -12.77 0.10 -7.22
C MET A 96 -12.02 0.55 -8.46
N ASN A 97 -12.68 1.28 -9.37
CA ASN A 97 -12.06 1.86 -10.56
C ASN A 97 -10.84 2.75 -10.25
N THR A 98 -10.78 3.35 -9.05
CA THR A 98 -9.61 4.12 -8.62
C THR A 98 -8.46 3.22 -8.19
N LEU A 99 -8.75 2.09 -7.56
CA LEU A 99 -7.73 1.10 -7.20
C LEU A 99 -7.12 0.45 -8.44
N MET A 100 -7.94 0.11 -9.43
CA MET A 100 -7.50 -0.52 -10.68
C MET A 100 -6.52 0.34 -11.51
N ARG A 101 -6.37 1.63 -11.21
CA ARG A 101 -5.32 2.47 -11.83
C ARG A 101 -3.92 2.15 -11.29
N TYR A 102 -3.84 1.57 -10.10
CA TYR A 102 -2.58 1.25 -9.43
C TYR A 102 -2.22 -0.23 -9.55
N VAL A 103 -3.25 -1.08 -9.57
CA VAL A 103 -3.10 -2.52 -9.65
C VAL A 103 -2.97 -2.94 -11.11
N LYS A 104 -1.83 -3.55 -11.43
CA LYS A 104 -1.62 -4.25 -12.69
C LYS A 104 -1.41 -5.71 -12.34
N THR A 105 -2.47 -6.50 -12.43
CA THR A 105 -2.41 -7.94 -12.19
C THR A 105 -1.33 -8.53 -13.08
N ASN A 106 -0.32 -9.13 -12.48
CA ASN A 106 0.80 -9.75 -13.18
C ASN A 106 0.51 -11.24 -13.33
N GLU A 107 0.82 -11.83 -14.50
CA GLU A 107 0.67 -13.27 -14.76
C GLU A 107 1.35 -14.13 -13.68
N LYS A 108 2.45 -13.63 -13.11
CA LYS A 108 3.16 -14.28 -11.99
C LYS A 108 2.28 -14.47 -10.75
N VAL A 109 1.46 -13.47 -10.40
CA VAL A 109 0.57 -13.56 -9.24
C VAL A 109 -0.53 -14.59 -9.47
N ILE A 110 -1.01 -14.68 -10.72
CA ILE A 110 -2.01 -15.67 -11.14
C ILE A 110 -1.40 -17.08 -11.06
N ALA A 111 -0.19 -17.26 -11.59
CA ALA A 111 0.53 -18.53 -11.52
C ALA A 111 0.79 -18.98 -10.08
N ASP A 112 1.25 -18.07 -9.21
CA ASP A 112 1.49 -18.38 -7.79
C ASP A 112 0.19 -18.73 -7.05
N ALA A 113 -0.92 -18.06 -7.36
CA ALA A 113 -2.22 -18.37 -6.78
C ALA A 113 -2.72 -19.76 -7.20
N ILE A 114 -2.55 -20.12 -8.48
CA ILE A 114 -2.89 -21.45 -9.00
C ILE A 114 -1.99 -22.53 -8.37
N GLY A 115 -0.70 -22.25 -8.18
CA GLY A 115 0.23 -23.15 -7.47
C GLY A 115 -0.24 -23.45 -6.05
N LYS A 116 -0.52 -22.41 -5.25
CA LYS A 116 -1.06 -22.55 -3.89
C LYS A 116 -2.38 -23.32 -3.85
N MET A 117 -3.25 -23.13 -4.84
CA MET A 117 -4.50 -23.89 -4.95
C MET A 117 -4.22 -25.38 -5.16
N ASN A 118 -3.33 -25.74 -6.08
CA ASN A 118 -2.97 -27.14 -6.33
C ASN A 118 -2.39 -27.82 -5.10
N ASP A 119 -1.51 -27.14 -4.36
CA ASP A 119 -0.92 -27.66 -3.12
C ASP A 119 -2.03 -27.96 -2.09
N SER A 120 -2.95 -27.01 -1.87
CA SER A 120 -4.07 -27.20 -0.92
C SER A 120 -5.06 -28.29 -1.34
N MET A 121 -5.26 -28.48 -2.65
CA MET A 121 -6.14 -29.51 -3.21
C MET A 121 -5.51 -30.89 -3.08
N SER A 122 -4.20 -30.99 -3.34
CA SER A 122 -3.39 -32.20 -3.19
C SER A 122 -3.40 -32.69 -1.75
N ASP A 123 -3.18 -31.79 -0.78
CA ASP A 123 -3.23 -32.13 0.65
C ASP A 123 -4.60 -32.66 1.08
N SER A 124 -5.68 -32.08 0.53
CA SER A 124 -7.05 -32.51 0.79
C SER A 124 -7.38 -33.89 0.19
N LEU A 125 -6.79 -34.22 -0.97
CA LEU A 125 -6.96 -35.53 -1.63
C LEU A 125 -6.16 -36.62 -0.91
N SER A 126 -4.91 -36.35 -0.53
CA SER A 126 -4.07 -37.25 0.26
C SER A 126 -4.72 -37.63 1.60
N ASN A 127 -5.34 -36.66 2.29
CA ASN A 127 -6.05 -36.92 3.55
C ASN A 127 -7.34 -37.75 3.38
N LYS A 128 -8.01 -37.71 2.22
CA LYS A 128 -9.19 -38.55 1.95
C LYS A 128 -8.84 -40.00 1.60
N ILE A 129 -7.67 -40.23 0.98
CA ILE A 129 -7.23 -41.57 0.58
C ILE A 129 -6.65 -42.34 1.79
N SER A 130 -6.19 -41.66 2.83
CA SER A 130 -5.63 -42.27 4.05
C SER A 130 -6.65 -42.66 5.12
N MET A 131 -7.96 -42.53 4.87
CA MET A 131 -9.00 -43.07 5.77
C MET A 131 -9.22 -44.55 5.43
N PRO A 132 -8.76 -45.52 6.26
CA PRO A 132 -9.10 -46.91 6.05
C PRO A 132 -10.62 -47.04 6.20
N GLY A 133 -11.27 -47.54 5.15
CA GLY A 133 -12.69 -47.87 5.19
C GLY A 133 -12.95 -48.88 6.30
N PHE A 134 -13.84 -48.51 7.22
CA PHE A 134 -14.65 -49.46 7.96
C PHE A 134 -15.99 -49.62 7.24
#